data_AF-E6TWX7-F1
#
_entry.id   AF-E6TWX7-F1
#
_cell.length_a   1.000
_cell.length_b   1.000
_cell.length_c   1.000
_cell.angle_alpha   90.00
_cell.angle_beta   90.00
_cell.angle_gamma   90.00
#
_symmetry.space_group_name_H-M   'P 1'
#
loop_
_entity.id
_entity.type
_entity.pdbx_description
1 polymer ?
#
loop_
_entity_poly.entity_id
_entity_poly.type
_entity_poly.pdbx_seq_one_letter_code
_entity_poly.pdbx_strand_id
1 'polypeptide(L)' 'MTYFELQQLLKQYHTFIYTGDKCGDLDLIQTEIKELYQLGLIDEKIYRDANITIMQERRIEKLKRTQ' A
#
# COMPACT_ATOMS: atom_id res chain seq x y z
N MET A 1 2.98 1.30 -10.34
CA MET A 1 2.93 -0.13 -9.96
C MET A 1 1.48 -0.56 -9.75
N THR A 2 1.20 -1.86 -9.80
CA THR A 2 -0.10 -2.46 -9.47
C THR A 2 -0.19 -2.77 -7.98
N TYR A 3 -1.39 -3.03 -7.45
CA TYR A 3 -1.55 -3.46 -6.05
C TYR A 3 -0.83 -4.77 -5.76
N PHE A 4 -0.80 -5.70 -6.71
CA PHE A 4 -0.07 -6.95 -6.55
C PHE A 4 1.44 -6.70 -6.43
N GLU A 5 2.02 -5.85 -7.27
CA GLU A 5 3.43 -5.46 -7.17
C GLU A 5 3.75 -4.80 -5.83
N LEU A 6 2.84 -3.94 -5.34
CA LEU A 6 2.96 -3.33 -4.01
C LEU A 6 2.97 -4.39 -2.89
N GLN A 7 2.12 -5.42 -2.98
CA GLN A 7 2.17 -6.54 -2.04
C GLN A 7 3.47 -7.34 -2.14
N GLN A 8 4.01 -7.54 -3.35
CA GLN A 8 5.30 -8.23 -3.51
C GLN A 8 6.46 -7.40 -2.95
N LEU A 9 6.43 -6.07 -3.09
CA LEU A 9 7.41 -5.17 -2.47
C LEU A 9 7.43 -5.38 -0.95
N LEU A 10 6.27 -5.34 -0.29
CA LEU A 10 6.17 -5.53 1.16
C LEU A 10 6.68 -6.91 1.62
N LYS A 11 6.46 -7.96 0.81
CA LYS A 11 6.99 -9.30 1.09
C LYS A 11 8.51 -9.35 1.12
N GLN A 12 9.21 -8.51 0.35
CA GLN A 12 10.68 -8.44 0.41
C GLN A 12 11.17 -7.98 1.78
N TYR A 13 10.36 -7.20 2.49
CA TYR A 13 10.60 -6.74 3.86
C TYR A 13 9.95 -7.63 4.92
N HIS A 14 9.47 -8.82 4.53
CA HIS A 14 8.77 -9.76 5.41
C HIS A 14 7.47 -9.19 6.02
N THR A 15 6.88 -8.17 5.40
CA THR A 15 5.64 -7.53 5.86
C THR A 15 4.44 -8.11 5.12
N PHE A 16 3.52 -8.71 5.89
CA PHE A 16 2.24 -9.23 5.40
C PHE A 16 1.09 -8.55 6.15
N ILE A 17 0.22 -7.88 5.41
CA ILE A 17 -0.89 -7.11 5.96
C ILE A 17 -2.20 -7.73 5.47
N TYR A 18 -3.02 -8.18 6.41
CA TYR A 18 -4.36 -8.69 6.15
C TYR A 18 -5.19 -8.65 7.45
N THR A 19 -6.13 -7.72 7.52
CA THR A 19 -7.03 -7.48 8.67
C THR A 19 -8.45 -7.94 8.38
N GLY A 20 -8.75 -8.36 7.14
CA GLY A 20 -10.09 -8.65 6.67
C GLY A 20 -10.90 -7.40 6.26
N ASP A 21 -10.44 -6.20 6.62
CA ASP A 21 -10.96 -4.94 6.13
C ASP A 21 -9.99 -4.31 5.12
N LYS A 22 -10.40 -4.21 3.86
CA LYS A 22 -9.56 -3.68 2.78
C LYS A 22 -9.12 -2.23 3.02
N CYS A 23 -9.96 -1.41 3.67
CA CYS A 23 -9.60 -0.05 4.02
C CYS A 23 -8.50 -0.01 5.09
N GLY A 24 -8.68 -0.76 6.18
CA GLY A 24 -7.67 -0.93 7.22
C GLY A 24 -6.34 -1.47 6.67
N ASP A 25 -6.39 -2.47 5.77
CA ASP A 25 -5.20 -2.98 5.10
C ASP A 25 -4.45 -1.88 4.33
N LEU A 26 -5.16 -1.04 3.60
CA LEU A 26 -4.55 0.08 2.85
C LEU A 26 -3.94 1.14 3.78
N ASP A 27 -4.51 1.36 4.95
CA ASP A 27 -3.97 2.28 5.96
C ASP A 27 -2.67 1.76 6.58
N LEU A 28 -2.62 0.46 6.90
CA LEU A 28 -1.43 -0.21 7.38
C LEU A 28 -0.33 -0.25 6.30
N ILE A 29 -0.70 -0.58 5.06
CA ILE A 29 0.23 -0.57 3.91
C ILE A 29 0.84 0.82 3.71
N GLN A 30 0.04 1.88 3.81
CA GLN A 30 0.54 3.25 3.70
C GLN A 30 1.54 3.61 4.80
N THR A 31 1.27 3.17 6.02
CA THR A 31 2.16 3.40 7.17
C THR A 31 3.50 2.71 6.95
N GLU A 32 3.48 1.44 6.56
CA GLU A 32 4.70 0.67 6.28
C GLU A 32 5.52 1.29 5.15
N ILE A 33 4.89 1.68 4.03
CA ILE A 33 5.58 2.32 2.90
C ILE A 33 6.25 3.64 3.32
N LYS A 34 5.62 4.39 4.22
CA LYS A 34 6.20 5.61 4.79
C LYS A 34 7.41 5.31 5.65
N GLU A 35 7.34 4.28 6.50
CA GLU A 35 8.47 3.86 7.34
C GLU A 35 9.66 3.37 6.49
N LEU A 36 9.41 2.53 5.50
CA LEU A 36 10.45 2.06 4.57
C LEU A 36 11.14 3.23 3.85
N TYR A 37 10.39 4.26 3.44
CA TYR A 37 10.96 5.45 2.83
C TYR A 37 11.77 6.28 3.83
N GLN A 38 11.27 6.48 5.05
CA GLN A 38 11.98 7.23 6.10
C GLN A 38 13.28 6.56 6.54
N LEU A 39 13.33 5.23 6.52
CA LEU A 39 14.52 4.44 6.79
C LEU A 39 15.48 4.36 5.59
N GLY A 40 15.12 4.94 4.43
CA GLY A 40 15.92 4.91 3.21
C GLY A 40 15.98 3.54 2.53
N LEU A 41 15.05 2.63 2.87
CA LEU A 41 14.99 1.27 2.31
C LEU A 41 14.37 1.24 0.91
N ILE A 42 13.51 2.22 0.60
CA ILE A 42 12.95 2.42 -0.74
C ILE A 42 13.24 3.82 -1.23
N ASP A 43 13.39 3.98 -2.55
CA ASP A 43 13.63 5.28 -3.16
C ASP A 43 12.33 6.11 -3.32
N GLU A 44 12.50 7.38 -3.67
CA GLU A 44 11.39 8.32 -3.85
C GLU A 44 10.44 7.92 -4.99
N LYS A 45 10.93 7.22 -6.02
CA LYS A 45 10.10 6.76 -7.13
C LYS A 45 9.17 5.65 -6.66
N ILE A 46 9.69 4.65 -5.95
CA ILE A 46 8.92 3.55 -5.36
C ILE A 46 7.90 4.12 -4.36
N TYR A 47 8.32 5.05 -3.50
CA TYR A 47 7.43 5.68 -2.53
C TYR A 47 6.26 6.42 -3.20
N ARG A 48 6.51 7.21 -4.25
CA ARG A 48 5.45 7.88 -5.02
C ARG A 48 4.53 6.88 -5.70
N ASP A 49 5.10 5.91 -6.42
CA ASP A 49 4.34 4.92 -7.17
C ASP A 49 3.42 4.10 -6.25
N ALA A 50 3.91 3.70 -5.06
CA ALA A 50 3.13 3.00 -4.05
C ALA A 50 1.96 3.84 -3.52
N ASN A 51 2.18 5.11 -3.19
CA ASN A 51 1.12 6.01 -2.72
C ASN A 51 0.01 6.22 -3.76
N ILE A 52 0.37 6.33 -5.04
CA ILE A 52 -0.62 6.42 -6.13
C ILE A 52 -1.48 5.16 -6.18
N THR A 53 -0.87 3.98 -6.12
CA THR A 53 -1.59 2.70 -6.10
C THR A 53 -2.54 2.61 -4.90
N ILE A 54 -2.08 2.96 -3.70
CA ILE A 54 -2.91 2.96 -2.48
C ILE A 54 -4.12 3.90 -2.64
N MET A 55 -3.91 5.09 -3.18
CA MET A 55 -5.01 6.04 -3.45
C MET A 55 -6.03 5.48 -4.44
N GLN A 56 -5.58 4.83 -5.52
CA GLN A 56 -6.45 4.21 -6.51
C GLN A 56 -7.29 3.09 -5.89
N GLU A 57 -6.66 2.20 -5.13
CA GLU A 57 -7.35 1.10 -4.43
C GLU A 57 -8.37 1.62 -3.42
N ARG A 58 -8.02 2.65 -2.63
CA ARG A 58 -8.98 3.28 -1.70
C ARG A 58 -10.19 3.86 -2.44
N ARG A 59 -10.00 4.45 -3.61
CA ARG A 59 -11.10 4.98 -4.43
C ARG A 59 -12.01 3.84 -4.92
N ILE A 60 -11.43 2.75 -5.42
CA ILE A 60 -12.17 1.58 -5.87
C ILE A 60 -12.98 0.98 -4.72
N GLU A 61 -12.38 0.81 -3.55
CA GLU A 61 -13.03 0.25 -2.36
C GLU A 61 -14.21 1.14 -1.89
N LYS A 62 -14.05 2.46 -1.88
CA LYS A 62 -15.15 3.39 -1.56
C LYS A 62 -16.32 3.30 -2.54
N LEU A 63 -16.02 3.17 -3.84
CA LEU A 63 -17.05 3.02 -4.87
C LEU A 63 -17.82 1.71 -4.74
N LYS A 64 -17.17 0.63 -4.28
CA LYS A 64 -17.84 -0.66 -4.00
C LYS A 64 -18.78 -0.58 -2.81
N ARG A 65 -18.42 0.17 -1.75
CA ARG A 65 -19.26 0.33 -0.55
C ARG A 65 -20.48 1.22 -0.75
N THR A 66 -20.49 2.02 -1.83
CA THR A 66 -21.59 2.95 -2.13
C THR A 66 -22.62 2.35 -3.09
N GLN A 67 -22.36 1.15 -3.64
CA GLN A 67 -23.29 0.35 -4.44
C GLN A 67 -23.95 -0.73 -3.58
#